data_AF-A0A4C1TKJ9-F1
#
_entry.id   AF-A0A4C1TKJ9-F1
#
_cell.length_a   1.000
_cell.length_b   1.000
_cell.length_c   1.000
_cell.angle_alpha   90.00
_cell.angle_beta   90.00
_cell.angle_gamma   90.00
#
_symmetry.space_group_name_H-M   'P 1'
#
loop_
_entity.id
_entity.type
_entity.pdbx_description
1 polymer ?
#
loop_
_entity_poly.entity_id
_entity_poly.type
_entity_poly.pdbx_seq_one_letter_code
_entity_poly.pdbx_strand_id
1 'polypeptide(L)'
;MTYLMSSLHHDKEIDPATENKQKPAIITFYNHTKSGVDVVDKLSRTYDVSRNSKRWPLTIFFALLNHAGINGMIIHKLNNGIEKNKTNLRGKFIRELGISLVKEHLNTRRQNQKLPKDLRTRISKYFGI
;
A
#
# COMPACT_ATOMS: atom_id res chain seq x y z
N MET A 1 -4.53 22.67 -25.70
CA MET A 1 -3.13 23.15 -25.64
C MET A 1 -2.52 22.65 -24.34
N THR A 2 -1.38 21.98 -24.36
CA THR A 2 -0.71 21.44 -23.16
C THR A 2 0.62 22.14 -22.99
N TYR A 3 0.88 22.67 -21.79
CA TYR A 3 2.13 23.35 -21.45
C TYR A 3 2.86 22.54 -20.38
N LEU A 4 4.16 22.32 -20.58
CA LEU A 4 5.05 21.64 -19.65
C LEU A 4 6.31 22.47 -19.48
N MET A 5 6.83 22.51 -18.27
CA MET A 5 8.10 23.15 -17.92
C MET A 5 9.02 22.11 -17.30
N SER A 6 10.32 22.21 -17.58
CA SER A 6 11.33 21.28 -17.12
C SER A 6 12.65 22.00 -16.91
N SER A 7 13.33 21.72 -15.80
CA SER A 7 14.72 22.11 -15.57
C SER A 7 15.73 21.02 -16.00
N LEU A 8 15.25 19.90 -16.54
CA LEU A 8 16.05 18.76 -17.00
C LEU A 8 16.22 18.74 -18.52
N HIS A 9 15.22 19.28 -19.25
CA HIS A 9 15.13 19.22 -20.71
C HIS A 9 15.43 20.62 -21.24
N HIS A 10 16.58 20.80 -21.87
CA HIS A 10 17.10 22.10 -22.31
C HIS A 10 16.98 22.32 -23.83
N ASP A 11 16.51 21.31 -24.56
CA ASP A 11 16.36 21.32 -26.00
C ASP A 11 14.94 20.94 -26.42
N LYS A 12 14.73 20.79 -27.74
CA LYS A 12 13.46 20.42 -28.35
C LYS A 12 13.46 18.97 -28.83
N GLU A 13 14.15 18.09 -28.11
CA GLU A 13 14.28 16.69 -28.49
C GLU A 13 12.90 16.03 -28.66
N ILE A 14 12.76 15.25 -29.73
CA ILE A 14 11.59 14.42 -30.01
C ILE A 14 11.92 12.99 -29.60
N ASP A 15 11.02 12.37 -28.83
CA ASP A 15 11.19 10.99 -28.43
C ASP A 15 11.06 10.05 -29.64
N PRO A 16 12.14 9.34 -30.05
CA PRO A 16 12.11 8.46 -31.21
C PRO A 16 11.15 7.28 -31.02
N ALA A 17 10.86 6.87 -29.78
CA ALA A 17 9.91 5.79 -29.48
C ALA A 17 8.45 6.16 -29.81
N THR A 18 8.19 7.43 -30.16
CA THR A 18 6.85 7.88 -30.52
C THR A 18 6.59 7.89 -32.02
N GLU A 19 7.59 7.56 -32.83
CA GLU A 19 7.52 7.41 -34.29
C GLU A 19 6.75 8.59 -34.93
N ASN A 20 5.66 8.29 -35.65
CA ASN A 20 4.82 9.25 -36.36
C ASN A 20 4.12 10.27 -35.45
N LYS A 21 4.05 10.01 -34.12
CA LYS A 21 3.44 10.95 -33.17
C LYS A 21 4.37 12.09 -32.79
N GLN A 22 5.68 11.94 -33.05
CA GLN A 22 6.71 12.97 -32.85
C GLN A 22 6.55 13.76 -31.54
N LYS A 23 6.34 13.05 -30.42
CA LYS A 23 6.11 13.74 -29.14
C LYS A 23 7.43 14.26 -28.61
N PRO A 24 7.48 15.51 -28.11
CA PRO A 24 8.63 16.00 -27.36
C PRO A 24 9.02 15.06 -26.21
N ALA A 25 10.32 14.85 -25.99
CA ALA A 25 10.85 13.98 -24.94
C ALA A 25 10.35 14.37 -23.53
N ILE A 26 10.16 15.67 -23.28
CA ILE A 26 9.55 16.17 -22.03
C ILE A 26 8.14 15.58 -21.78
N ILE A 27 7.33 15.37 -22.82
CA ILE A 27 5.98 14.81 -22.70
C ILE A 27 6.05 13.33 -22.31
N THR A 28 6.93 12.57 -22.95
CA THR A 28 7.02 11.13 -22.70
C THR A 28 7.64 10.86 -21.34
N PHE A 29 8.69 11.59 -20.96
CA PHE A 29 9.27 11.54 -19.62
C PHE A 29 8.25 11.88 -18.52
N TYR A 30 7.49 12.96 -18.69
CA TYR A 30 6.42 13.33 -17.75
C TYR A 30 5.37 12.21 -17.64
N ASN A 31 4.87 11.70 -18.77
CA ASN A 31 3.85 10.64 -18.73
C ASN A 31 4.36 9.34 -18.09
N HIS A 32 5.63 9.02 -18.25
CA HIS A 32 6.26 7.86 -17.62
C HIS A 32 6.36 8.00 -16.09
N THR A 33 6.58 9.21 -15.58
CA THR A 33 6.87 9.46 -14.16
C THR A 33 5.66 9.97 -13.35
N LYS A 34 4.67 10.60 -13.99
CA LYS A 34 3.55 11.29 -13.32
C LYS A 34 2.65 10.37 -12.48
N SER A 35 2.60 9.08 -12.80
CA SER A 35 1.60 8.15 -12.23
C SER A 35 1.94 7.64 -10.83
N GLY A 36 3.13 7.95 -10.29
CA GLY A 36 3.58 7.41 -9.00
C GLY A 36 2.60 7.69 -7.85
N VAL A 37 2.12 8.93 -7.73
CA VAL A 37 1.17 9.34 -6.68
C VAL A 37 -0.20 8.71 -6.90
N ASP A 38 -0.70 8.70 -8.14
CA ASP A 38 -1.99 8.07 -8.49
C ASP A 38 -2.00 6.58 -8.16
N VAL A 39 -0.87 5.90 -8.36
CA VAL A 39 -0.71 4.49 -7.99
C VAL A 39 -0.80 4.32 -6.47
N VAL A 40 -0.15 5.16 -5.68
CA VAL A 40 -0.22 5.10 -4.21
C VAL A 40 -1.63 5.43 -3.70
N ASP A 41 -2.32 6.40 -4.29
CA ASP A 41 -3.71 6.74 -3.96
C ASP A 41 -4.66 5.56 -4.27
N LYS A 42 -4.55 4.98 -5.48
CA LYS A 42 -5.31 3.77 -5.86
C LYS A 42 -5.03 2.62 -4.90
N LEU A 43 -3.76 2.41 -4.55
CA LEU A 43 -3.40 1.38 -3.59
C LEU A 43 -4.07 1.67 -2.25
N SER A 44 -3.92 2.87 -1.69
CA SER A 44 -4.50 3.25 -0.39
C SER A 44 -6.01 3.01 -0.35
N ARG A 45 -6.74 3.39 -1.41
CA ARG A 45 -8.21 3.20 -1.49
C ARG A 45 -8.64 1.73 -1.54
N THR A 46 -7.84 0.85 -2.14
CA THR A 46 -8.21 -0.57 -2.31
C THR A 46 -8.25 -1.34 -0.99
N TYR A 47 -7.43 -0.95 -0.01
CA TYR A 47 -7.36 -1.56 1.32
C TYR A 47 -7.39 -0.49 2.40
N ASP A 48 -8.38 0.40 2.32
CA ASP A 48 -8.48 1.53 3.23
C ASP A 48 -8.93 1.10 4.64
N VAL A 49 -8.13 1.46 5.64
CA VAL A 49 -8.41 1.22 7.06
C VAL A 49 -9.17 2.37 7.73
N SER A 50 -9.44 3.45 6.99
CA SER A 50 -10.12 4.62 7.52
C SER A 50 -11.53 4.28 8.03
N ARG A 51 -11.98 5.05 9.03
CA ARG A 51 -13.32 4.96 9.60
C ARG A 51 -13.90 6.35 9.72
N ASN A 52 -15.22 6.46 9.57
CA ASN A 52 -15.91 7.71 9.81
C ASN A 52 -15.63 8.18 11.24
N SER A 53 -15.14 9.42 11.37
CA SER A 53 -14.71 10.00 12.63
C SER A 53 -14.95 11.51 12.59
N LYS A 54 -15.39 12.06 13.73
CA LYS A 54 -15.53 13.52 13.94
C LYS A 54 -14.23 14.17 14.43
N ARG A 55 -13.14 13.39 14.54
CA ARG A 55 -11.84 13.84 15.05
C ARG A 55 -10.82 13.79 13.92
N TRP A 56 -10.44 14.95 13.40
CA TRP A 56 -9.45 15.07 12.30
C TRP A 56 -8.10 14.37 12.56
N PRO A 57 -7.58 14.25 13.81
CA PRO A 57 -6.32 13.54 14.02
C PRO A 57 -6.42 12.06 13.66
N LEU A 58 -7.61 11.45 13.81
CA LEU A 58 -7.83 10.07 13.41
C LEU A 58 -7.77 9.90 11.89
N THR A 59 -8.20 10.89 11.11
CA THR A 59 -8.06 10.88 9.65
C THR A 59 -6.59 10.79 9.25
N ILE A 60 -5.73 11.57 9.89
CA ILE A 60 -4.27 11.51 9.66
C ILE A 60 -3.72 10.16 10.09
N PHE A 61 -4.11 9.67 11.26
CA PHE A 61 -3.67 8.36 11.75
C PHE A 61 -4.01 7.23 10.76
N PHE A 62 -5.23 7.19 10.23
CA PHE A 62 -5.61 6.20 9.22
C PHE A 62 -4.84 6.36 7.91
N ALA A 63 -4.59 7.61 7.47
CA ALA A 63 -3.75 7.85 6.31
C ALA A 63 -2.32 7.31 6.54
N LEU A 64 -1.72 7.57 7.70
CA LEU A 64 -0.41 7.03 8.06
C LEU A 64 -0.41 5.50 8.06
N LEU A 65 -1.45 4.86 8.58
CA LEU A 65 -1.56 3.40 8.62
C LEU A 65 -1.67 2.80 7.20
N ASN A 66 -2.43 3.42 6.30
CA ASN A 66 -2.51 3.01 4.89
C ASN A 66 -1.13 3.10 4.21
N HIS A 67 -0.41 4.22 4.40
CA HIS A 67 0.92 4.41 3.81
C HIS A 67 1.95 3.44 4.41
N ALA A 68 1.91 3.22 5.73
CA ALA A 68 2.78 2.26 6.40
C ALA A 68 2.58 0.84 5.87
N GLY A 69 1.33 0.42 5.63
CA GLY A 69 1.03 -0.88 5.02
C GLY A 69 1.60 -1.02 3.61
N ILE A 70 1.53 0.03 2.79
CA ILE A 70 2.11 0.03 1.43
C ILE A 70 3.65 -0.03 1.50
N ASN A 71 4.27 0.83 2.31
CA ASN A 71 5.72 0.90 2.44
C ASN A 71 6.31 -0.39 3.03
N GLY A 72 5.68 -0.94 4.07
CA GLY A 72 6.06 -2.21 4.66
C GLY A 72 5.99 -3.36 3.66
N MET A 73 4.96 -3.37 2.80
CA MET A 73 4.85 -4.35 1.71
C MET A 73 5.99 -4.19 0.70
N ILE A 74 6.34 -2.96 0.29
CA ILE A 74 7.43 -2.71 -0.65
C ILE A 74 8.75 -3.25 -0.10
N ILE A 75 9.08 -2.92 1.16
CA ILE A 75 10.30 -3.42 1.83
C ILE A 75 10.29 -4.95 1.90
N HIS A 76 9.17 -5.54 2.31
CA HIS A 76 9.04 -6.99 2.37
C HIS A 76 9.26 -7.66 1.01
N LYS A 77 8.71 -7.09 -0.08
CA LYS A 77 8.92 -7.60 -1.43
C LYS A 77 10.39 -7.55 -1.85
N LEU A 78 11.05 -6.42 -1.60
CA LEU A 78 12.46 -6.22 -1.96
C LEU A 78 13.36 -7.19 -1.21
N ASN A 79 13.15 -7.37 0.09
CA ASN A 79 13.97 -8.26 0.92
C ASN A 79 13.80 -9.75 0.60
N ASN A 80 12.64 -10.15 0.03
CA ASN A 80 12.33 -11.55 -0.25
C ASN A 80 12.36 -11.89 -1.75
N GLY A 81 12.85 -10.98 -2.61
CA GLY A 81 12.94 -11.21 -4.05
C GLY A 81 11.59 -11.53 -4.71
N ILE A 82 10.48 -11.01 -4.18
CA ILE A 82 9.15 -11.39 -4.66
C ILE A 82 8.86 -10.66 -5.98
N GLU A 83 8.73 -11.41 -7.06
CA GLU A 83 8.42 -10.88 -8.39
C GLU A 83 7.10 -10.11 -8.46
N LYS A 84 7.05 -9.14 -9.39
CA LYS A 84 5.93 -8.19 -9.59
C LYS A 84 4.59 -8.87 -9.93
N ASN A 85 4.60 -10.11 -10.43
CA ASN A 85 3.45 -10.75 -11.06
C ASN A 85 2.73 -11.81 -10.19
N LYS A 86 3.05 -11.94 -8.90
CA LYS A 86 2.23 -12.80 -8.02
C LYS A 86 0.90 -12.14 -7.70
N THR A 87 -0.17 -12.68 -8.28
CA THR A 87 -1.57 -12.38 -7.92
C THR A 87 -1.77 -12.57 -6.40
N ASN A 88 -2.56 -11.69 -5.77
CA ASN A 88 -2.91 -11.70 -4.34
C ASN A 88 -1.81 -11.39 -3.29
N LEU A 89 -0.60 -10.98 -3.70
CA LEU A 89 0.49 -10.67 -2.76
C LEU A 89 0.14 -9.60 -1.70
N ARG A 90 -0.59 -8.55 -2.11
CA ARG A 90 -0.95 -7.45 -1.21
C ARG A 90 -1.95 -7.84 -0.14
N GLY A 91 -3.04 -8.51 -0.54
CA GLY A 91 -4.07 -8.97 0.41
C GLY A 91 -3.49 -9.97 1.40
N LYS A 92 -2.63 -10.89 0.94
CA LYS A 92 -1.90 -11.82 1.80
C LYS A 92 -1.01 -11.09 2.80
N PHE A 93 -0.19 -10.15 2.33
CA PHE A 93 0.70 -9.36 3.19
C PHE A 93 -0.07 -8.61 4.28
N ILE A 94 -1.14 -7.88 3.91
CA ILE A 94 -1.94 -7.12 4.88
C ILE A 94 -2.62 -8.05 5.90
N ARG A 95 -3.11 -9.21 5.47
CA ARG A 95 -3.69 -10.22 6.36
C ARG A 95 -2.66 -10.74 7.35
N GLU A 96 -1.48 -11.13 6.88
CA GLU A 96 -0.41 -11.67 7.73
C GLU A 96 0.11 -10.61 8.70
N LEU A 97 0.25 -9.36 8.25
CA LEU A 97 0.58 -8.22 9.10
C LEU A 97 -0.49 -8.00 10.18
N GLY A 98 -1.76 -8.02 9.82
CA GLY A 98 -2.85 -7.86 10.79
C GLY A 98 -2.84 -8.97 11.84
N ILE A 99 -2.63 -10.22 11.42
CA ILE A 99 -2.54 -11.38 12.32
C ILE A 99 -1.32 -11.26 13.25
N SER A 100 -0.16 -10.87 12.72
CA SER A 100 1.07 -10.78 13.52
C SER A 100 0.96 -9.70 14.61
N LEU A 101 0.33 -8.56 14.31
CA LEU A 101 0.13 -7.47 15.26
C LEU A 101 -0.82 -7.85 16.40
N VAL A 102 -1.83 -8.70 16.16
CA VAL A 102 -2.81 -9.08 17.20
C VAL A 102 -2.42 -10.34 17.99
N LYS A 103 -1.46 -11.13 17.49
CA LYS A 103 -1.14 -12.47 18.02
C LYS A 103 -0.86 -12.47 19.52
N GLU A 104 0.05 -11.61 19.98
CA GLU A 104 0.42 -11.56 21.41
C GLU A 104 -0.72 -11.05 22.29
N HIS A 105 -1.49 -10.07 21.82
CA HIS A 105 -2.67 -9.61 22.53
C HIS A 105 -3.74 -10.71 22.70
N LEU A 106 -3.90 -11.56 21.67
CA LEU A 106 -4.81 -12.70 21.73
C LEU A 106 -4.32 -13.78 22.71
N ASN A 107 -3.00 -14.00 22.81
CA ASN A 107 -2.41 -14.93 23.78
C ASN A 107 -2.73 -14.52 25.21
N THR A 108 -2.47 -13.26 25.54
CA THR A 108 -2.81 -12.70 26.86
C THR A 108 -4.31 -12.78 27.12
N ARG A 109 -5.13 -12.41 26.13
CA ARG A 109 -6.60 -12.43 26.27
C ARG A 109 -7.14 -13.84 26.50
N ARG A 110 -6.53 -14.87 25.91
CA ARG A 110 -6.93 -16.27 26.08
C ARG A 110 -6.72 -16.77 27.51
N GLN A 111 -5.66 -16.33 28.18
CA GLN A 111 -5.34 -16.71 29.55
C GLN A 111 -6.36 -16.17 30.58
N ASN A 112 -7.15 -15.15 30.20
CA ASN A 112 -8.18 -14.62 31.07
C ASN A 112 -9.33 -15.61 31.25
N GLN A 113 -9.40 -16.24 32.43
CA GLN A 113 -10.44 -17.22 32.76
C GLN A 113 -11.86 -16.64 32.79
N LYS A 114 -12.01 -15.32 32.98
CA LYS A 114 -13.30 -14.61 32.94
C LYS A 114 -13.85 -14.47 31.52
N LEU A 115 -13.04 -14.75 30.48
CA LEU A 115 -13.50 -14.70 29.10
C LEU A 115 -14.42 -15.91 28.80
N PRO A 116 -15.54 -15.70 28.08
CA PRO A 116 -16.39 -16.79 27.62
C PRO A 116 -15.59 -17.93 26.99
N LYS A 117 -15.93 -19.18 27.34
CA LYS A 117 -15.22 -20.37 26.85
C LYS A 117 -15.16 -20.41 25.32
N ASP A 118 -16.28 -20.10 24.65
CA ASP A 118 -16.35 -20.05 23.18
C ASP A 118 -15.29 -19.10 22.57
N LEU A 119 -15.11 -17.91 23.14
CA LEU A 119 -14.10 -16.97 22.64
C LEU A 119 -12.68 -17.49 22.84
N ARG A 120 -12.38 -18.13 23.98
CA ARG A 120 -11.06 -18.76 24.21
C ARG A 120 -10.80 -19.88 23.22
N THR A 121 -11.81 -20.72 22.96
CA THR A 121 -11.74 -21.82 21.98
C THR A 121 -11.52 -21.28 20.57
N ARG A 122 -12.22 -20.22 20.17
CA ARG A 122 -12.04 -19.57 18.86
C ARG A 122 -10.63 -18.99 18.70
N ILE A 123 -10.12 -18.29 19.71
CA ILE A 123 -8.75 -17.75 19.68
C ILE A 123 -7.76 -18.90 19.44
N SER A 124 -7.91 -20.00 20.18
CA SER A 124 -7.02 -21.14 20.03
C SER A 124 -7.12 -21.81 18.65
N LYS A 125 -8.34 -22.02 18.17
CA LYS A 125 -8.59 -22.64 16.86
C LYS A 125 -8.06 -21.82 15.69
N TYR A 126 -8.30 -20.51 15.67
CA TYR A 126 -7.97 -19.66 14.52
C TYR A 126 -6.51 -19.21 14.48
N PHE A 127 -5.85 -19.12 15.63
CA PHE A 127 -4.47 -18.64 15.71
C PHE A 127 -3.47 -19.75 16.04
N GLY A 128 -3.93 -20.97 16.32
CA GLY A 128 -3.09 -22.14 16.58
C GLY A 128 -2.30 -22.02 17.89
N ILE A 129 -2.86 -21.32 18.88
CA ILE A 129 -2.20 -21.02 20.16
C ILE A 129 -2.99 -21.62 21.31
#